data_AF-A0A965KIF2-F1
#
_entry.id   AF-A0A965KIF2-F1
#
_cell.length_a   1.000
_cell.length_b   1.000
_cell.length_c   1.000
_cell.angle_alpha   90.00
_cell.angle_beta   90.00
_cell.angle_gamma   90.00
#
_symmetry.space_group_name_H-M   'P 1'
#
loop_
_entity.id
_entity.type
_entity.pdbx_description
1 polymer ?
#
loop_
_entity_poly.entity_id
_entity_poly.type
_entity_poly.pdbx_seq_one_letter_code
_entity_poly.pdbx_strand_id
1 'polypeptide(L)'
;MQRFFHDELRQLRDDLILMGERSLDMTRLVLRAVETGDDSLALQVRHHGVTVLMVHAGVLPAWTCEKTMALAQEVQAVLRGPDYADFLAHMYSNLPDQWDEGLQGHERLRLIVNALTRIRFCDAQGRMEFDTKEGLAATPAGFSPWFDAPGRRRRPAPRSRRGRRRAC
;
A
#
# COMPACT_ATOMS: atom_id res chain seq x y z
N MET A 1 12.14 5.66 -27.84
CA MET A 1 12.32 5.57 -26.37
C MET A 1 11.20 4.77 -25.70
N GLN A 2 9.91 5.00 -26.02
CA GLN A 2 8.78 4.23 -25.44
C GLN A 2 8.74 2.73 -25.79
N ARG A 3 9.25 2.29 -26.95
CA ARG A 3 9.25 0.87 -27.36
C ARG A 3 10.30 0.02 -26.63
N PHE A 4 11.50 0.57 -26.41
CA PHE A 4 12.56 -0.13 -25.66
C PHE A 4 12.18 -0.35 -24.19
N PHE A 5 11.53 0.63 -23.57
CA PHE A 5 10.98 0.52 -22.22
C PHE A 5 9.95 -0.61 -22.09
N HIS A 6 9.09 -0.80 -23.11
CA HIS A 6 8.11 -1.90 -23.13
C HIS A 6 8.75 -3.28 -23.28
N ASP A 7 9.85 -3.40 -24.02
CA ASP A 7 10.50 -4.70 -24.27
C ASP A 7 11.32 -5.15 -23.05
N GLU A 8 12.00 -4.22 -22.35
CA GLU A 8 12.68 -4.51 -21.08
C GLU A 8 11.70 -4.88 -19.95
N LEU A 9 10.55 -4.21 -19.86
CA LEU A 9 9.50 -4.54 -18.90
C LEU A 9 8.89 -5.92 -19.17
N ARG A 10 8.74 -6.30 -20.45
CA ARG A 10 8.30 -7.65 -20.83
C ARG A 10 9.35 -8.69 -20.44
N GLN A 11 10.63 -8.42 -20.67
CA GLN A 11 11.70 -9.33 -20.28
C GLN A 11 11.77 -9.48 -18.75
N LEU A 12 11.69 -8.39 -17.98
CA LEU A 12 11.65 -8.43 -16.52
C LEU A 12 10.43 -9.21 -16.02
N ARG A 13 9.25 -8.98 -16.62
CA ARG A 13 8.03 -9.74 -16.31
C ARG A 13 8.23 -11.22 -16.57
N ASP A 14 8.83 -11.59 -17.69
CA ASP A 14 9.02 -12.98 -18.09
C ASP A 14 10.10 -13.67 -17.22
N ASP A 15 11.13 -12.94 -16.80
CA ASP A 15 12.15 -13.37 -15.84
C ASP A 15 11.58 -13.54 -14.42
N LEU A 16 10.65 -12.66 -14.02
CA LEU A 16 9.91 -12.75 -12.75
C LEU A 16 8.87 -13.88 -12.73
N ILE A 17 8.31 -14.25 -13.89
CA ILE A 17 7.46 -15.43 -14.06
C ILE A 17 8.27 -16.72 -13.84
N LEU A 18 9.54 -16.76 -14.24
CA LEU A 18 10.44 -17.88 -13.99
C LEU A 18 10.82 -18.05 -12.51
N MET A 19 10.69 -17.02 -11.68
CA MET A 19 10.98 -17.05 -10.23
C MET A 19 9.81 -17.56 -9.35
N GLY A 20 8.70 -18.01 -9.95
CA GLY A 20 7.63 -18.76 -9.29
C GLY A 20 6.36 -17.94 -8.97
N GLU A 21 5.22 -18.61 -9.02
CA GLU A 21 3.86 -18.03 -9.07
C GLU A 21 3.41 -17.16 -7.88
N ARG A 22 4.23 -17.03 -6.82
CA ARG A 22 3.81 -16.42 -5.54
C ARG A 22 4.22 -14.95 -5.37
N SER A 23 5.08 -14.43 -6.26
CA SER A 23 5.59 -13.05 -6.31
C SER A 23 4.86 -12.17 -7.37
N LEU A 24 3.99 -12.80 -8.16
CA LEU A 24 3.48 -12.20 -9.40
C LEU A 24 2.38 -11.18 -9.22
N ASP A 25 1.58 -11.23 -8.15
CA ASP A 25 0.45 -10.30 -7.98
C ASP A 25 0.94 -8.86 -7.77
N MET A 26 2.00 -8.72 -6.98
CA MET A 26 2.67 -7.45 -6.71
C MET A 26 3.32 -6.85 -7.94
N THR A 27 4.12 -7.69 -8.59
CA THR A 27 4.83 -7.37 -9.83
C THR A 27 3.84 -6.95 -10.91
N ARG A 28 2.79 -7.74 -11.13
CA ARG A 28 1.78 -7.46 -12.16
C ARG A 28 0.97 -6.22 -11.82
N LEU A 29 0.63 -5.99 -10.55
CA LEU A 29 -0.09 -4.77 -10.18
C LEU A 29 0.77 -3.53 -10.46
N VAL A 30 2.01 -3.51 -9.98
CA VAL A 30 2.94 -2.39 -10.17
C VAL A 30 3.29 -2.20 -11.64
N LEU A 31 3.63 -3.27 -12.36
CA LEU A 31 3.97 -3.22 -13.78
C LEU A 31 2.76 -2.83 -14.64
N ARG A 32 1.58 -3.40 -14.42
CA ARG A 32 0.37 -3.04 -15.19
C ARG A 32 0.00 -1.59 -14.97
N ALA A 33 0.13 -1.10 -13.74
CA ALA A 33 -0.13 0.28 -13.38
C ALA A 33 0.83 1.23 -14.15
N VAL A 34 2.11 0.87 -14.26
CA VAL A 34 3.09 1.56 -15.12
C VAL A 34 2.74 1.44 -16.62
N GLU A 35 2.37 0.26 -17.10
CA GLU A 35 2.03 -0.01 -18.52
C GLU A 35 0.77 0.74 -18.98
N THR A 36 -0.26 0.85 -18.13
CA THR A 36 -1.51 1.55 -18.45
C THR A 36 -1.47 3.05 -18.17
N GLY A 37 -0.36 3.55 -17.62
CA GLY A 37 -0.22 4.96 -17.22
C GLY A 37 -1.07 5.36 -16.00
N ASP A 38 -1.56 4.37 -15.24
CA ASP A 38 -2.26 4.57 -13.98
C ASP A 38 -1.49 3.84 -12.88
N ASP A 39 -0.35 4.39 -12.52
CA ASP A 39 0.54 3.93 -11.45
C ASP A 39 0.03 4.33 -10.05
N SER A 40 -1.27 4.61 -9.92
CA SER A 40 -1.90 5.10 -8.70
C SER A 40 -1.94 4.02 -7.60
N LEU A 41 -0.94 3.96 -6.72
CA LEU A 41 -0.93 3.06 -5.56
C LEU A 41 -1.93 3.48 -4.46
N ALA A 42 -2.31 4.76 -4.45
CA ALA A 42 -3.36 5.30 -3.61
C ALA A 42 -4.14 6.36 -4.39
N LEU A 43 -5.47 6.33 -4.26
CA LEU A 43 -6.38 7.29 -4.88
C LEU A 43 -7.27 7.92 -3.82
N GLN A 44 -7.42 9.24 -3.89
CA GLN A 44 -8.36 9.97 -3.07
C GLN A 44 -9.53 10.44 -3.94
N VAL A 45 -10.75 9.96 -3.62
CA VAL A 45 -11.97 10.27 -4.37
C VAL A 45 -12.98 10.95 -3.45
N ARG A 46 -13.67 11.98 -3.94
CA ARG A 46 -14.82 12.56 -3.23
C ARG A 46 -16.10 11.91 -3.72
N HIS A 47 -16.85 11.30 -2.81
CA HIS A 47 -18.13 10.65 -3.11
C HIS A 47 -19.16 11.07 -2.06
N HIS A 48 -20.29 11.65 -2.51
CA HIS A 48 -21.37 12.18 -1.65
C HIS A 48 -20.90 13.05 -0.46
N GLY A 49 -19.94 13.94 -0.69
CA GLY A 49 -19.40 14.84 0.35
C GLY A 49 -18.45 14.16 1.34
N VAL A 50 -18.10 12.90 1.13
CA VAL A 50 -17.12 12.15 1.89
C VAL A 50 -15.87 11.94 1.03
N THR A 51 -14.70 12.13 1.64
CA THR A 51 -13.43 11.75 1.03
C THR A 51 -13.16 10.28 1.33
N VAL A 52 -12.97 9.49 0.28
CA VAL A 52 -12.65 8.06 0.32
C VAL A 52 -11.20 7.89 -0.14
N LEU A 53 -10.44 7.12 0.62
CA LEU A 53 -9.13 6.65 0.21
C LEU A 53 -9.26 5.23 -0.33
N MET A 54 -8.80 5.03 -1.55
CA MET A 54 -8.77 3.73 -2.23
C MET A 54 -7.32 3.29 -2.38
N VAL A 55 -7.04 2.05 -1.98
CA VAL A 55 -5.74 1.37 -2.07
C VAL A 55 -6.01 -0.08 -2.43
N HIS A 56 -4.99 -0.82 -2.88
CA HIS A 56 -5.18 -2.21 -3.29
C HIS A 56 -5.51 -3.14 -2.11
N ALA A 57 -4.74 -3.06 -1.02
CA ALA A 57 -4.95 -3.90 0.17
C ALA A 57 -5.38 -3.09 1.39
N GLY A 58 -4.52 -2.21 1.90
CA GLY A 58 -4.78 -1.49 3.14
C GLY A 58 -3.74 -0.44 3.49
N VAL A 59 -3.78 0.03 4.74
CA VAL A 59 -2.84 1.02 5.27
C VAL A 59 -2.46 0.67 6.71
N LEU A 60 -1.25 1.06 7.12
CA LEU A 60 -0.84 0.90 8.52
C LEU A 60 -1.70 1.75 9.46
N PRO A 61 -1.95 1.31 10.71
CA PRO A 61 -2.86 1.99 11.64
C PRO A 61 -2.46 3.45 11.91
N ALA A 62 -1.16 3.72 11.99
CA ALA A 62 -0.64 5.05 12.26
C ALA A 62 -0.75 6.03 11.08
N TRP A 63 -1.01 5.56 9.85
CA TRP A 63 -1.00 6.40 8.67
C TRP A 63 -2.31 7.17 8.49
N THR A 64 -2.19 8.48 8.28
CA THR A 64 -3.31 9.33 7.85
C THR A 64 -3.50 9.21 6.34
N CYS A 65 -4.66 9.64 5.83
CA CYS A 65 -4.90 9.67 4.39
C CYS A 65 -3.86 10.52 3.65
N GLU A 66 -3.48 11.67 4.20
CA GLU A 66 -2.45 12.55 3.65
C GLU A 66 -1.09 11.85 3.59
N LYS A 67 -0.70 11.18 4.68
CA LYS A 67 0.54 10.41 4.73
C LYS A 67 0.53 9.27 3.72
N THR A 68 -0.56 8.51 3.62
CA THR A 68 -0.68 7.43 2.64
C THR A 68 -0.51 7.94 1.21
N MET A 69 -1.14 9.06 0.87
CA MET A 69 -0.99 9.65 -0.47
C MET A 69 0.46 10.08 -0.74
N ALA A 70 1.13 10.73 0.23
CA ALA A 70 2.53 11.12 0.09
C ALA A 70 3.46 9.92 -0.09
N LEU A 71 3.30 8.88 0.73
CA LEU A 71 4.10 7.65 0.63
C LEU A 71 3.87 6.93 -0.70
N ALA A 72 2.62 6.86 -1.17
CA ALA A 72 2.31 6.29 -2.49
C ALA A 72 3.03 7.06 -3.61
N GLN A 73 3.08 8.39 -3.52
CA GLN A 73 3.79 9.25 -4.49
C GLN A 73 5.30 9.02 -4.49
N GLU A 74 5.91 8.74 -3.33
CA GLU A 74 7.35 8.39 -3.27
C GLU A 74 7.66 7.16 -4.13
N VAL A 75 6.85 6.09 -3.99
CA VAL A 75 7.03 4.87 -4.78
C VAL A 75 6.75 5.12 -6.26
N GLN A 76 5.70 5.87 -6.58
CA GLN A 76 5.37 6.24 -7.97
C GLN A 76 6.50 7.00 -8.66
N ALA A 77 7.14 7.92 -7.96
CA ALA A 77 8.26 8.69 -8.51
C ALA A 77 9.40 7.77 -8.94
N VAL A 78 9.70 6.73 -8.15
CA VAL A 78 10.72 5.74 -8.47
C VAL A 78 10.30 4.87 -9.64
N LEU A 79 9.04 4.41 -9.66
CA LEU A 79 8.50 3.57 -10.73
C LEU A 79 8.45 4.28 -12.10
N ARG A 80 8.26 5.61 -12.11
CA ARG A 80 8.33 6.45 -13.32
C ARG A 80 9.75 6.90 -13.66
N GLY A 81 10.69 6.68 -12.75
CA GLY A 81 12.06 7.18 -12.83
C GLY A 81 13.04 6.20 -13.50
N PRO A 82 14.29 6.62 -13.70
CA PRO A 82 15.33 5.76 -14.26
C PRO A 82 15.69 4.57 -13.35
N ASP A 83 15.45 4.70 -12.04
CA ASP A 83 15.84 3.69 -11.03
C ASP A 83 14.79 2.58 -10.85
N TYR A 84 13.72 2.55 -11.66
CA TYR A 84 12.62 1.60 -11.50
C TYR A 84 13.09 0.14 -11.53
N ALA A 85 14.01 -0.20 -12.43
CA ALA A 85 14.50 -1.56 -12.61
C ALA A 85 15.29 -2.05 -11.38
N ASP A 86 16.12 -1.17 -10.83
CA ASP A 86 16.88 -1.45 -9.59
C ASP A 86 15.94 -1.61 -8.40
N PHE A 87 14.93 -0.75 -8.27
CA PHE A 87 13.93 -0.89 -7.23
C PHE A 87 13.16 -2.21 -7.33
N LEU A 88 12.72 -2.60 -8.53
CA LEU A 88 12.00 -3.86 -8.75
C LEU A 88 12.84 -5.06 -8.31
N ALA A 89 14.15 -5.07 -8.60
CA ALA A 89 15.05 -6.14 -8.14
C ALA A 89 15.09 -6.27 -6.60
N HIS A 90 14.88 -5.17 -5.89
CA HIS A 90 14.90 -5.13 -4.43
C HIS A 90 13.51 -5.20 -3.78
N MET A 91 12.41 -5.24 -4.53
CA MET A 91 11.05 -5.08 -3.97
C MET A 91 10.52 -6.33 -3.22
N TYR A 92 11.04 -7.53 -3.48
CA TYR A 92 10.36 -8.79 -3.10
C TYR A 92 10.59 -9.32 -1.68
N SER A 93 11.17 -8.52 -0.78
CA SER A 93 11.36 -8.94 0.61
C SER A 93 10.13 -8.64 1.48
N ASN A 94 9.94 -9.45 2.53
CA ASN A 94 8.95 -9.19 3.59
C ASN A 94 9.47 -8.20 4.64
N LEU A 95 10.77 -7.87 4.64
CA LEU A 95 11.39 -6.95 5.58
C LEU A 95 11.75 -5.61 4.91
N PRO A 96 11.67 -4.47 5.62
CA PRO A 96 11.15 -4.36 6.99
C PRO A 96 9.63 -4.52 7.06
N ASP A 97 9.15 -5.07 8.17
CA ASP A 97 7.73 -5.35 8.43
C ASP A 97 7.06 -4.31 9.33
N GLN A 98 7.83 -3.40 9.92
CA GLN A 98 7.37 -2.36 10.82
C GLN A 98 7.84 -0.97 10.35
N TRP A 99 6.91 -0.01 10.33
CA TRP A 99 7.22 1.35 9.89
C TRP A 99 8.09 2.09 10.91
N ASP A 100 9.15 2.71 10.40
CA ASP A 100 10.00 3.66 11.11
C ASP A 100 10.24 4.89 10.20
N GLU A 101 10.14 6.11 10.73
CA GLU A 101 10.36 7.34 9.96
C GLU A 101 11.79 7.46 9.43
N GLY A 102 12.76 6.81 10.09
CA GLY A 102 14.16 6.76 9.73
C GLY A 102 14.47 5.81 8.57
N LEU A 103 13.52 4.99 8.11
CA LEU A 103 13.74 4.12 6.93
C LEU A 103 14.07 4.97 5.69
N GLN A 104 15.05 4.52 4.91
CA GLN A 104 15.50 5.17 3.68
C GLN A 104 15.61 4.16 2.53
N GLY A 105 15.73 4.67 1.30
CA GLY A 105 16.01 3.87 0.11
C GLY A 105 15.03 2.71 -0.10
N HIS A 106 15.56 1.56 -0.52
CA HIS A 106 14.75 0.39 -0.86
C HIS A 106 13.94 -0.16 0.31
N GLU A 107 14.44 -0.09 1.54
CA GLU A 107 13.71 -0.59 2.71
C GLU A 107 12.43 0.22 2.95
N ARG A 108 12.52 1.56 2.84
CA ARG A 108 11.38 2.46 2.93
C ARG A 108 10.35 2.18 1.86
N LEU A 109 10.78 2.17 0.59
CA LEU A 109 9.90 1.97 -0.56
C LEU A 109 9.21 0.61 -0.52
N ARG A 110 9.96 -0.43 -0.15
CA ARG A 110 9.44 -1.80 -0.02
C ARG A 110 8.39 -1.91 1.07
N LEU A 111 8.61 -1.27 2.22
CA LEU A 111 7.61 -1.26 3.28
C LEU A 111 6.32 -0.57 2.83
N ILE A 112 6.45 0.59 2.15
CA ILE A 112 5.30 1.30 1.59
C ILE A 112 4.52 0.39 0.66
N VAL A 113 5.21 -0.24 -0.29
CA VAL A 113 4.60 -1.20 -1.22
C VAL A 113 3.90 -2.31 -0.44
N ASN A 114 4.60 -3.03 0.43
CA ASN A 114 4.04 -4.12 1.21
C ASN A 114 2.77 -3.72 1.98
N ALA A 115 2.73 -2.52 2.56
CA ALA A 115 1.54 -2.02 3.23
C ALA A 115 0.38 -1.79 2.26
N LEU A 116 0.60 -1.06 1.15
CA LEU A 116 -0.48 -0.66 0.24
C LEU A 116 -1.08 -1.81 -0.55
N THR A 117 -0.37 -2.92 -0.69
CA THR A 117 -0.73 -3.99 -1.62
C THR A 117 -0.78 -5.38 -1.02
N ARG A 118 -0.25 -5.62 0.19
CA ARG A 118 -0.20 -6.97 0.78
C ARG A 118 -0.72 -7.06 2.20
N ILE A 119 -0.94 -5.94 2.88
CA ILE A 119 -1.33 -5.99 4.29
C ILE A 119 -2.68 -6.71 4.47
N ARG A 120 -2.69 -7.68 5.37
CA ARG A 120 -3.91 -8.36 5.83
C ARG A 120 -4.09 -8.12 7.32
N PHE A 121 -3.05 -8.46 8.09
CA PHE A 121 -3.01 -8.31 9.53
C PHE A 121 -1.83 -7.44 9.96
N CYS A 122 -1.99 -6.77 11.11
CA CYS A 122 -0.89 -6.11 11.81
C CYS A 122 -1.09 -6.18 13.33
N ASP A 123 0.00 -6.05 14.07
CA ASP A 123 -0.04 -5.94 15.54
C ASP A 123 -0.39 -4.52 15.99
N ALA A 124 -0.52 -4.31 17.30
CA ALA A 124 -0.85 -3.01 17.88
C ALA A 124 0.22 -1.93 17.64
N GLN A 125 1.44 -2.32 17.29
CA GLN A 125 2.56 -1.45 16.96
C GLN A 125 2.69 -1.22 15.45
N GLY A 126 1.80 -1.81 14.64
CA GLY A 126 1.79 -1.68 13.20
C GLY A 126 2.81 -2.56 12.48
N ARG A 127 3.35 -3.61 13.11
CA ARG A 127 4.13 -4.64 12.41
C ARG A 127 3.19 -5.48 11.55
N MET A 128 3.52 -5.64 10.28
CA MET A 128 2.77 -6.43 9.31
C MET A 128 3.06 -7.92 9.46
N GLU A 129 2.05 -8.73 9.15
CA GLU A 129 2.14 -10.19 9.14
C GLU A 129 2.03 -10.69 7.68
N PHE A 130 2.93 -11.59 7.27
CA PHE A 130 3.03 -12.07 5.88
C PHE A 130 2.95 -13.59 5.71
N ASP A 131 3.05 -14.37 6.78
CA ASP A 131 3.09 -15.83 6.74
C ASP A 131 1.68 -16.44 6.66
N THR A 132 0.67 -15.77 7.22
CA THR A 132 -0.73 -16.24 7.17
C THR A 132 -1.32 -16.02 5.80
N LYS A 133 -1.77 -17.11 5.17
CA LYS A 133 -2.30 -17.11 3.80
C LYS A 133 -3.79 -17.45 3.76
N GLU A 134 -4.37 -17.92 4.87
CA GLU A 134 -5.78 -18.20 5.00
C GLU A 134 -6.61 -16.93 5.29
N GLY A 135 -7.93 -17.02 5.12
CA GLY A 135 -8.86 -15.89 5.34
C GLY A 135 -8.91 -15.40 6.80
N LEU A 136 -9.70 -14.35 7.04
CA LEU A 136 -9.80 -13.64 8.35
C LEU A 136 -10.03 -14.56 9.58
N ALA A 137 -10.57 -15.77 9.38
CA ALA A 137 -10.76 -16.78 10.43
C ALA A 137 -9.44 -17.33 11.02
N ALA A 138 -8.32 -17.15 10.34
CA ALA A 138 -6.99 -17.61 10.77
C ALA A 138 -6.13 -16.46 11.34
N THR A 139 -6.75 -15.44 11.95
CA THR A 139 -5.99 -14.32 12.53
C THR A 139 -4.96 -14.83 13.56
N PRO A 140 -3.65 -14.57 13.36
CA PRO A 140 -2.63 -15.03 14.28
C PRO A 140 -2.74 -14.40 15.67
N ALA A 141 -2.29 -15.11 16.70
CA ALA A 141 -2.25 -14.58 18.05
C ALA A 141 -1.39 -13.31 18.11
N GLY A 142 -1.93 -12.24 18.70
CA GLY A 142 -1.26 -10.94 18.80
C GLY A 142 -1.46 -10.01 17.59
N PHE A 143 -2.11 -10.49 16.52
CA PHE A 143 -2.42 -9.70 15.34
C PHE A 143 -3.91 -9.39 15.23
N SER A 144 -4.25 -8.42 14.39
CA SER A 144 -5.63 -8.07 14.05
C SER A 144 -5.71 -7.71 12.57
N PRO A 145 -6.89 -7.87 11.92
CA PRO A 145 -7.10 -7.32 10.59
C PRO A 145 -6.75 -5.83 10.58
N TRP A 146 -6.06 -5.36 9.53
CA TRP A 146 -5.49 -4.00 9.53
C TRP A 146 -6.52 -2.89 9.78
N PHE A 147 -7.77 -3.12 9.39
CA PHE A 147 -8.87 -2.16 9.56
C PHE A 147 -9.43 -2.10 11.00
N ASP A 148 -9.22 -3.16 11.78
CA ASP A 148 -9.62 -3.29 13.19
C ASP A 148 -8.46 -3.12 14.17
N ALA A 149 -7.23 -3.00 13.66
CA ALA A 149 -6.03 -2.80 14.47
C ALA A 149 -6.15 -1.57 15.41
N PRO A 150 -5.69 -1.70 16.68
CA PRO A 150 -5.68 -0.60 17.64
C PRO A 150 -4.95 0.64 17.13
N GLY A 151 -5.41 1.82 17.54
CA GLY A 151 -4.74 3.09 17.19
C GLY A 151 -4.93 3.52 15.73
N ARG A 152 -5.71 2.79 14.92
CA ARG A 152 -5.98 3.16 13.52
C ARG A 152 -6.54 4.58 13.42
N ARG A 153 -5.84 5.45 12.69
CA ARG A 153 -6.26 6.82 12.40
C ARG A 153 -7.52 6.79 11.55
N ARG A 154 -8.65 7.10 12.17
CA ARG A 154 -9.95 7.27 11.48
C ARG A 154 -10.22 8.76 11.31
N ARG A 155 -10.93 9.12 10.24
CA ARG A 155 -11.53 10.46 10.15
C ARG A 155 -12.43 10.64 11.38
N PRO A 156 -12.33 11.75 12.13
CA PRO A 156 -13.27 12.01 13.22
C PRO A 156 -14.70 11.99 12.66
N ALA A 157 -15.61 11.31 13.37
CA ALA A 157 -17.01 11.27 12.97
C ALA A 157 -17.53 12.72 12.85
N PRO A 158 -18.32 13.06 11.82
CA PRO A 158 -18.91 14.39 11.73
C PRO A 158 -19.69 14.65 13.01
N ARG A 159 -19.37 15.76 13.71
CA ARG A 159 -20.09 16.16 14.91
C ARG A 159 -21.56 16.27 14.54
N SER A 160 -22.39 15.39 15.10
CA SER A 160 -23.84 15.52 14.96
C SER A 160 -24.21 16.93 15.41
N ARG A 161 -24.88 17.71 14.53
CA ARG A 161 -25.54 18.94 14.94
C ARG A 161 -26.71 18.53 15.82
N ARG A 162 -26.46 18.18 17.09
CA ARG A 162 -27.52 18.13 18.10
C ARG A 162 -28.12 19.52 18.15
N GLY A 163 -29.40 19.58 17.78
CA GLY A 163 -30.12 20.81 17.53
C GLY A 163 -29.98 21.80 18.68
N ARG A 164 -29.69 23.06 18.33
CA ARG A 164 -30.10 24.18 19.14
C ARG A 164 -31.64 24.14 19.18
N ARG A 165 -32.20 23.46 20.18
CA ARG A 165 -33.57 23.76 20.61
C ARG A 165 -33.53 25.22 21.03
N ARG A 166 -34.10 26.08 20.20
CA ARG A 166 -34.53 27.41 20.61
C ARG A 166 -35.56 27.18 21.71
N ALA A 167 -35.25 27.60 22.93
CA ALA A 167 -36.28 27.81 23.93
C ALA A 167 -37.15 28.99 23.43
N CYS A 168 -38.46 28.81 23.51
CA CYS A 168 -39.43 29.89 23.40
C CYS A 168 -39.21 30.91 24.54
#